data_AF-A0A847G9G0-F1
#
_entry.id   AF-A0A847G9G0-F1
#
_cell.length_a   1.000
_cell.length_b   1.000
_cell.length_c   1.000
_cell.angle_alpha   90.00
_cell.angle_beta   90.00
_cell.angle_gamma   90.00
#
_symmetry.space_group_name_H-M   'P 1'
#
loop_
_entity.id
_entity.type
_entity.pdbx_description
1 polymer ?
#
loop_
_entity_poly.entity_id
_entity_poly.type
_entity_poly.pdbx_seq_one_letter_code
_entity_poly.pdbx_strand_id
1 'polypeptide(L)'
;MWDRRPRRSCPAEAPRRRRAVAEILWAAGPDGISVRDIRVRDRARFAFAPDGALRMFTMSAPHGEALPDRKFWVASVGASHHDEPYGRGLANALYWPVWFKRNGAKFWAVHLEKFGAPTPLGKFPKGTGEIERQRLLQALQAMQTDAGVIIPEGMTVELIEATRSGNAGHHEWMQYWDGAIAKTVLGQTMTTDNGSSLAQAQVHMQVREDFTASDADLICASACGSWVRWLVEYNLPGAAVPRVWRETEVQEDLKTRAERDTALRGIGYRITPEAVKRVYGDDYEPVTDEGNGVPPSTPSTPSTSSTTPADGPEFSESGQPPAPFPDQEALDQALDGLSRETLDAQTRALLEPVMRALEDAGDDPVAFLGWLAEHYPAQGPDDLDDLLTRLLFVSELWGEGNA
;
A
#
# COMPACT_ATOMS: atom_id res chain seq x y z
N MET A 1 30.09 15.11 3.92
CA MET A 1 29.36 14.66 2.72
C MET A 1 29.09 13.17 2.87
N TRP A 2 27.90 12.80 3.36
CA TRP A 2 27.52 11.40 3.56
C TRP A 2 27.00 10.85 2.23
N ASP A 3 27.72 9.85 1.68
CA ASP A 3 27.43 9.20 0.41
C ASP A 3 26.02 8.55 0.44
N ARG A 4 25.09 9.08 -0.36
CA ARG A 4 23.68 8.64 -0.47
C ARG A 4 23.48 7.35 -1.29
N ARG A 5 24.52 6.54 -1.52
CA ARG A 5 24.35 5.25 -2.23
C ARG A 5 23.85 4.16 -1.27
N PRO A 6 22.79 3.40 -1.61
CA PRO A 6 22.37 2.25 -0.83
C PRO A 6 23.42 1.14 -0.99
N ARG A 7 24.37 1.06 -0.04
CA ARG A 7 25.27 -0.10 0.09
C ARG A 7 24.42 -1.31 0.47
N ARG A 8 24.52 -2.39 -0.32
CA ARG A 8 23.74 -3.65 -0.27
C ARG A 8 23.81 -4.44 1.06
N SER A 9 24.34 -3.87 2.13
CA SER A 9 24.56 -4.55 3.42
C SER A 9 24.31 -3.60 4.60
N CYS A 10 23.21 -2.85 4.55
CA CYS A 10 22.79 -1.98 5.65
C CYS A 10 22.09 -2.81 6.76
N PRO A 11 22.27 -2.48 8.06
CA PRO A 11 21.47 -3.04 9.16
C PRO A 11 19.95 -2.83 9.02
N ALA A 12 19.51 -2.09 8.00
CA ALA A 12 18.12 -1.94 7.56
C ALA A 12 17.41 -3.26 7.19
N GLU A 13 18.07 -4.41 7.24
CA GLU A 13 17.40 -5.72 7.19
C GLU A 13 16.76 -6.14 8.52
N ALA A 14 17.04 -5.45 9.65
CA ALA A 14 16.49 -5.79 10.97
C ALA A 14 14.94 -5.74 11.04
N PRO A 15 14.21 -4.80 10.40
CA PRO A 15 12.74 -4.88 10.39
C PRO A 15 12.23 -6.15 9.68
N ARG A 16 12.89 -6.54 8.57
CA ARG A 16 12.57 -7.77 7.83
C ARG A 16 12.97 -9.05 8.57
N ARG A 17 14.02 -8.97 9.40
CA ARG A 17 14.65 -10.10 10.08
C ARG A 17 14.65 -9.85 11.58
N ARG A 18 14.08 -10.75 12.39
CA ARG A 18 14.01 -10.65 13.87
C ARG A 18 15.19 -9.96 14.60
N ARG A 19 16.42 -10.15 14.10
CA ARG A 19 17.63 -9.42 14.51
C ARG A 19 18.60 -9.22 13.35
N ALA A 20 19.48 -8.24 13.50
CA ALA A 20 20.70 -8.05 12.73
C ALA A 20 21.91 -7.82 13.66
N VAL A 21 23.08 -8.30 13.24
CA VAL A 21 24.35 -8.09 13.95
C VAL A 21 25.34 -7.44 12.98
N ALA A 22 25.93 -6.32 13.36
CA ALA A 22 26.91 -5.61 12.56
C ALA A 22 28.24 -5.47 13.32
N GLU A 23 29.34 -5.78 12.65
CA GLU A 23 30.69 -5.54 13.15
C GLU A 23 31.11 -4.11 12.84
N ILE A 24 31.56 -3.39 13.86
CA ILE A 24 32.04 -2.03 13.73
C ILE A 24 33.56 -2.08 13.57
N LEU A 25 34.06 -1.52 12.48
CA LEU A 25 35.48 -1.35 12.25
C LEU A 25 35.89 0.03 12.73
N TRP A 26 36.58 0.07 13.86
CA TRP A 26 37.12 1.29 14.44
C TRP A 26 38.42 1.70 13.74
N ALA A 27 38.66 2.99 13.61
CA ALA A 27 39.94 3.56 13.18
C ALA A 27 40.39 4.60 14.20
N ALA A 28 41.62 4.48 14.68
CA ALA A 28 42.27 5.50 15.50
C ALA A 28 42.82 6.60 14.60
N GLY A 29 42.59 7.85 14.98
CA GLY A 29 43.15 9.05 14.38
C GLY A 29 43.77 9.98 15.43
N PRO A 30 44.35 11.10 15.01
CA PRO A 30 44.97 12.06 15.93
C PRO A 30 43.98 12.68 16.93
N ASP A 31 42.71 12.81 16.54
CA ASP A 31 41.65 13.44 17.35
C ASP A 31 40.74 12.41 18.07
N GLY A 32 41.14 11.13 18.12
CA GLY A 32 40.40 10.05 18.80
C GLY A 32 40.04 8.88 17.89
N ILE A 33 39.00 8.12 18.25
CA ILE A 33 38.50 6.99 17.46
C ILE A 33 37.36 7.44 16.55
N SER A 34 37.30 6.88 15.35
CA SER A 34 36.22 7.05 14.39
C SER A 34 35.71 5.71 13.87
N VAL A 35 34.51 5.71 13.30
CA VAL A 35 33.96 4.53 12.62
C VAL A 35 34.48 4.51 11.18
N ARG A 36 35.30 3.53 10.83
CA ARG A 36 35.78 3.31 9.46
C ARG A 36 34.71 2.69 8.57
N ASP A 37 34.03 1.67 9.08
CA ASP A 37 33.04 0.90 8.35
C ASP A 37 32.13 0.13 9.32
N ILE A 38 30.92 -0.19 8.89
CA ILE A 38 29.96 -1.03 9.63
C ILE A 38 29.55 -2.18 8.72
N ARG A 39 29.94 -3.40 9.09
CA ARG A 39 29.72 -4.60 8.28
C ARG A 39 28.67 -5.50 8.90
N VAL A 40 27.50 -5.59 8.25
CA VAL A 40 26.47 -6.56 8.63
C VAL A 40 27.01 -7.98 8.47
N ARG A 41 26.93 -8.77 9.53
CA ARG A 41 27.36 -10.16 9.56
C ARG A 41 26.14 -11.08 9.60
N ASP A 42 26.29 -12.30 9.10
CA ASP A 42 25.21 -13.27 9.15
C ASP A 42 24.85 -13.62 10.60
N ARG A 43 23.59 -13.36 10.96
CA ARG A 43 23.01 -13.61 12.29
C ARG A 43 23.09 -15.08 12.71
N ALA A 44 23.18 -16.01 11.75
CA ALA A 44 23.24 -17.45 12.04
C ALA A 44 24.54 -17.82 12.78
N ARG A 45 25.58 -16.99 12.65
CA ARG A 45 26.86 -17.16 13.33
C ARG A 45 26.84 -16.69 14.78
N PHE A 46 25.74 -16.13 15.26
CA PHE A 46 25.66 -15.53 16.60
C PHE A 46 24.53 -16.15 17.42
N ALA A 47 24.76 -16.25 18.73
CA ALA A 47 23.79 -16.67 19.74
C ALA A 47 23.92 -15.76 20.97
N PHE A 48 22.98 -15.90 21.91
CA PHE A 48 23.03 -15.19 23.19
C PHE A 48 23.20 -16.20 24.32
N ALA A 49 24.04 -15.85 25.30
CA ALA A 49 24.09 -16.57 26.57
C ALA A 49 22.85 -16.26 27.43
N PRO A 50 22.60 -17.02 28.52
CA PRO A 50 21.47 -16.80 29.42
C PRO A 50 21.44 -15.42 30.08
N ASP A 51 22.59 -14.76 30.17
CA ASP A 51 22.75 -13.38 30.65
C ASP A 51 22.49 -12.31 29.57
N GLY A 52 22.15 -12.73 28.35
CA GLY A 52 21.95 -11.84 27.21
C GLY A 52 23.24 -11.43 26.49
N ALA A 53 24.41 -11.94 26.88
CA ALA A 53 25.66 -11.61 26.22
C ALA A 53 25.77 -12.25 24.83
N LEU A 54 26.24 -11.48 23.83
CA LEU A 54 26.40 -11.95 22.46
C LEU A 54 27.60 -12.91 22.36
N ARG A 55 27.38 -14.09 21.78
CA ARG A 55 28.40 -15.10 21.49
C ARG A 55 28.45 -15.41 20.00
N MET A 56 29.62 -15.79 19.52
CA MET A 56 29.82 -16.12 18.11
C MET A 56 30.29 -17.56 17.93
N PHE A 57 29.63 -18.30 17.03
CA PHE A 57 30.07 -19.61 16.61
C PHE A 57 31.30 -19.51 15.69
N THR A 58 32.37 -20.16 16.11
CA THR A 58 33.59 -20.33 15.33
C THR A 58 33.87 -21.83 15.16
N MET A 59 34.69 -22.19 14.18
CA MET A 59 35.05 -23.61 13.98
C MET A 59 35.76 -24.19 15.21
N SER A 60 36.52 -23.36 15.93
CA SER A 60 37.20 -23.72 17.18
C SER A 60 36.28 -23.71 18.40
N ALA A 61 35.19 -22.95 18.38
CA ALA A 61 34.22 -22.88 19.48
C ALA A 61 32.78 -23.11 18.98
N PRO A 62 32.36 -24.38 18.81
CA PRO A 62 31.00 -24.72 18.37
C PRO A 62 29.90 -24.30 19.35
N HIS A 63 30.24 -24.11 20.63
CA HIS A 63 29.32 -23.61 21.67
C HIS A 63 29.31 -22.07 21.78
N GLY A 64 30.02 -21.38 20.88
CA GLY A 64 30.12 -19.94 20.83
C GLY A 64 31.14 -19.38 21.81
N GLU A 65 32.01 -18.50 21.34
CA GLU A 65 32.96 -17.76 22.17
C GLU A 65 32.41 -16.37 22.56
N ALA A 66 32.89 -15.84 23.69
CA ALA A 66 32.59 -14.49 24.12
C ALA A 66 33.24 -13.49 23.16
N LEU A 67 32.50 -12.45 22.80
CA LEU A 67 32.97 -11.43 21.87
C LEU A 67 33.57 -10.25 22.63
N PRO A 68 34.54 -9.54 22.02
CA PRO A 68 35.03 -8.29 22.60
C PRO A 68 33.90 -7.27 22.76
N ASP A 69 33.89 -6.60 23.92
CA ASP A 69 32.98 -5.50 24.20
C ASP A 69 33.12 -4.38 23.16
N ARG A 70 32.00 -3.71 22.85
CA ARG A 70 31.93 -2.54 21.94
C ARG A 70 32.41 -2.80 20.50
N LYS A 71 32.46 -4.06 20.06
CA LYS A 71 32.83 -4.43 18.68
C LYS A 71 31.61 -4.68 17.77
N PHE A 72 30.53 -5.22 18.33
CA PHE A 72 29.35 -5.63 17.57
C PHE A 72 28.12 -4.83 18.00
N TRP A 73 27.44 -4.24 17.01
CA TRP A 73 26.12 -3.65 17.17
C TRP A 73 25.05 -4.69 16.90
N VAL A 74 24.16 -4.90 17.87
CA VAL A 74 22.99 -5.77 17.76
C VAL A 74 21.73 -4.91 17.68
N ALA A 75 20.93 -5.12 16.63
CA ALA A 75 19.58 -4.57 16.51
C ALA A 75 18.59 -5.73 16.53
N SER A 76 17.62 -5.68 17.44
CA SER A 76 16.53 -6.66 17.59
C SER A 76 15.19 -5.92 17.48
N VAL A 77 14.20 -6.56 16.84
CA VAL A 77 12.87 -5.98 16.63
C VAL A 77 11.78 -6.95 17.06
N GLY A 78 10.62 -6.42 17.47
CA GLY A 78 9.41 -7.21 17.73
C GLY A 78 9.52 -8.23 18.88
N ALA A 79 10.47 -8.07 19.80
CA ALA A 79 10.54 -8.91 21.00
C ALA A 79 9.26 -8.71 21.84
N SER A 80 8.70 -9.80 22.39
CA SER A 80 7.50 -9.72 23.22
C SER A 80 7.76 -9.17 24.63
N HIS A 81 9.00 -9.29 25.09
CA HIS A 81 9.47 -8.77 26.38
C HIS A 81 10.97 -8.47 26.29
N HIS A 82 11.49 -7.71 27.27
CA HIS A 82 12.89 -7.28 27.28
C HIS A 82 13.88 -8.46 27.43
N ASP A 83 13.45 -9.56 28.04
CA ASP A 83 14.30 -10.75 28.23
C ASP A 83 14.48 -11.60 26.95
N GLU A 84 13.84 -11.25 25.83
CA GLU A 84 13.97 -11.97 24.56
C GLU A 84 14.94 -11.24 23.59
N PRO A 85 16.25 -11.56 23.59
CA PRO A 85 17.23 -10.86 22.76
C PRO A 85 17.14 -11.22 21.26
N TYR A 86 16.35 -12.25 20.91
CA TYR A 86 16.24 -12.76 19.54
C TYR A 86 15.26 -11.96 18.67
N GLY A 87 14.27 -11.32 19.29
CA GLY A 87 13.20 -10.59 18.61
C GLY A 87 12.24 -11.48 17.81
N ARG A 88 11.20 -10.86 17.25
CA ARG A 88 10.27 -11.47 16.28
C ARG A 88 10.21 -10.59 15.04
N GLY A 89 10.62 -11.16 13.91
CA GLY A 89 10.62 -10.44 12.63
C GLY A 89 9.31 -10.61 11.87
N LEU A 90 9.16 -9.84 10.80
CA LEU A 90 7.98 -9.85 9.92
C LEU A 90 7.59 -11.26 9.43
N ALA A 91 8.57 -12.13 9.20
CA ALA A 91 8.34 -13.52 8.78
C ALA A 91 7.50 -14.35 9.78
N ASN A 92 7.44 -13.97 11.06
CA ASN A 92 6.58 -14.64 12.03
C ASN A 92 5.10 -14.39 11.73
N ALA A 93 4.72 -13.15 11.45
CA ALA A 93 3.36 -12.79 11.05
C ALA A 93 3.01 -13.34 9.65
N LEU A 94 3.98 -13.35 8.74
CA LEU A 94 3.80 -13.80 7.35
C LEU A 94 3.78 -15.33 7.18
N TYR A 95 4.10 -16.12 8.21
CA TYR A 95 4.20 -17.57 8.09
C TYR A 95 2.89 -18.18 7.57
N TRP A 96 1.76 -17.87 8.20
CA TRP A 96 0.46 -18.44 7.83
C TRP A 96 -0.02 -17.95 6.46
N PRO A 97 -0.03 -16.64 6.15
CA PRO A 97 -0.42 -16.16 4.83
C PRO A 97 0.38 -16.80 3.70
N VAL A 98 1.71 -16.87 3.82
CA VAL A 98 2.57 -17.48 2.80
C VAL A 98 2.34 -18.98 2.69
N TRP A 99 2.17 -19.67 3.82
CA TRP A 99 1.92 -21.11 3.83
C TRP A 99 0.59 -21.47 3.16
N PHE A 100 -0.51 -20.77 3.51
CA PHE A 100 -1.82 -21.01 2.90
C PHE A 100 -1.83 -20.64 1.43
N LYS A 101 -1.21 -19.52 1.03
CA LYS A 101 -1.07 -19.15 -0.38
C LYS A 101 -0.32 -20.22 -1.16
N ARG A 102 0.84 -20.68 -0.67
CA ARG A 102 1.65 -21.68 -1.38
C ARG A 102 0.93 -23.01 -1.55
N ASN A 103 0.24 -23.48 -0.51
CA ASN A 103 -0.54 -24.72 -0.60
C ASN A 103 -1.75 -24.55 -1.53
N GLY A 104 -2.47 -23.43 -1.41
CA GLY A 104 -3.59 -23.12 -2.30
C GLY A 104 -3.16 -23.06 -3.77
N ALA A 105 -2.02 -22.43 -4.08
CA ALA A 105 -1.48 -22.37 -5.44
C ALA A 105 -1.14 -23.76 -5.99
N LYS A 106 -0.62 -24.66 -5.15
CA LYS A 106 -0.38 -26.06 -5.54
C LYS A 106 -1.70 -26.77 -5.89
N PHE A 107 -2.73 -26.62 -5.07
CA PHE A 107 -4.04 -27.21 -5.36
C PHE A 107 -4.69 -26.60 -6.61
N TRP A 108 -4.53 -25.30 -6.81
CA TRP A 108 -5.03 -24.62 -7.99
C TRP A 108 -4.31 -25.11 -9.26
N ALA A 109 -3.00 -25.31 -9.24
CA ALA A 109 -2.26 -25.88 -10.36
C ALA A 109 -2.76 -27.30 -10.72
N VAL A 110 -2.98 -28.16 -9.71
CA VAL A 110 -3.55 -29.50 -9.92
C VAL A 110 -4.99 -29.41 -10.44
N HIS A 111 -5.76 -28.43 -9.99
CA HIS A 111 -7.11 -28.19 -10.48
C HIS A 111 -7.10 -27.78 -11.96
N LEU A 112 -6.25 -26.83 -12.35
CA LEU A 112 -6.09 -26.40 -13.75
C LEU A 112 -5.64 -27.56 -14.65
N GLU A 113 -4.74 -28.42 -14.17
CA GLU A 113 -4.32 -29.62 -14.90
C GLU A 113 -5.49 -30.58 -15.14
N LYS A 114 -6.28 -30.88 -14.10
CA LYS A 114 -7.45 -31.76 -14.21
C LYS A 114 -8.60 -31.14 -15.02
N PHE A 115 -8.72 -29.82 -15.01
CA PHE A 115 -9.72 -29.11 -15.79
C PHE A 115 -9.34 -29.08 -17.28
N GLY A 116 -8.07 -28.86 -17.61
CA GLY A 116 -7.57 -28.91 -18.98
C GLY A 116 -7.46 -30.33 -19.56
N ALA A 117 -7.23 -31.33 -18.71
CA ALA A 117 -7.13 -32.73 -19.08
C ALA A 117 -7.97 -33.60 -18.11
N PRO A 118 -9.29 -33.73 -18.35
CA PRO A 118 -10.15 -34.55 -17.50
C PRO A 118 -9.70 -36.02 -17.53
N THR A 119 -9.88 -36.71 -16.39
CA THR A 119 -9.43 -38.09 -16.26
C THR A 119 -10.35 -39.02 -17.04
N PRO A 120 -9.83 -39.81 -18.00
CA PRO A 120 -10.66 -40.75 -18.74
C PRO A 120 -10.95 -42.01 -17.92
N LEU A 121 -12.21 -42.44 -17.94
CA LEU A 121 -12.74 -43.66 -17.35
C LEU A 121 -13.11 -44.64 -18.46
N GLY A 122 -12.35 -45.73 -18.58
CA GLY A 122 -12.71 -46.84 -19.45
C GLY A 122 -13.61 -47.84 -18.74
N LYS A 123 -14.80 -48.08 -19.29
CA LYS A 123 -15.71 -49.14 -18.84
C LYS A 123 -15.64 -50.31 -19.81
N PHE A 124 -15.56 -51.52 -19.28
CA PHE A 124 -15.56 -52.77 -20.06
C PHE A 124 -16.54 -53.80 -19.47
N PRO A 125 -17.13 -54.68 -20.29
CA PRO A 125 -18.05 -55.72 -19.83
C PRO A 125 -17.41 -56.75 -18.90
N LYS A 126 -18.20 -57.39 -18.04
CA LYS A 126 -17.71 -58.53 -17.22
C LYS A 126 -17.39 -59.72 -18.14
N GLY A 127 -16.13 -60.16 -18.11
CA GLY A 127 -15.64 -61.28 -18.93
C GLY A 127 -14.56 -60.91 -19.94
N THR A 128 -14.23 -59.63 -20.10
CA THR A 128 -13.15 -59.14 -20.98
C THR A 128 -11.79 -59.73 -20.61
N GLY A 129 -11.07 -60.24 -21.61
CA GLY A 129 -9.74 -60.82 -21.43
C GLY A 129 -8.67 -59.77 -21.08
N GLU A 130 -7.57 -60.20 -20.44
CA GLU A 130 -6.51 -59.29 -19.97
C GLU A 130 -5.86 -58.47 -21.10
N ILE A 131 -5.71 -59.07 -22.28
CA ILE A 131 -5.12 -58.40 -23.45
C ILE A 131 -5.98 -57.22 -23.91
N GLU A 132 -7.30 -57.38 -23.91
CA GLU A 132 -8.24 -56.33 -24.30
C GLU A 132 -8.29 -55.20 -23.27
N ARG A 133 -8.18 -55.52 -21.98
CA ARG A 133 -8.05 -54.52 -20.90
C ARG A 133 -6.79 -53.68 -21.06
N GLN A 134 -5.66 -54.29 -21.39
CA GLN A 134 -4.40 -53.57 -21.60
C GLN A 134 -4.45 -52.68 -22.85
N ARG A 135 -5.10 -53.13 -23.93
CA ARG A 135 -5.33 -52.30 -25.13
C ARG A 135 -6.19 -51.08 -24.82
N LEU A 136 -7.25 -51.25 -24.01
CA LEU A 136 -8.08 -50.14 -23.56
C LEU A 136 -7.27 -49.15 -22.71
N LEU A 137 -6.44 -49.64 -21.76
CA LEU A 137 -5.56 -48.78 -20.97
C LEU A 137 -4.57 -47.98 -21.84
N GLN A 138 -3.95 -48.62 -22.83
CA GLN A 138 -3.06 -47.94 -23.78
C GLN A 138 -3.81 -46.89 -24.60
N ALA A 139 -5.03 -47.20 -25.04
CA ALA A 139 -5.90 -46.26 -25.73
C ALA A 139 -6.25 -45.04 -24.85
N LEU A 140 -6.56 -45.26 -23.56
CA LEU A 140 -6.80 -44.17 -22.60
C LEU A 140 -5.57 -43.30 -22.35
N GLN A 141 -4.38 -43.88 -22.29
CA GLN A 141 -3.12 -43.15 -22.15
C GLN A 141 -2.81 -42.34 -23.42
N ALA A 142 -3.11 -42.90 -24.59
CA ALA A 142 -2.97 -42.20 -25.87
C ALA A 142 -3.96 -41.03 -26.00
N MET A 143 -5.19 -41.14 -25.50
CA MET A 143 -6.18 -40.03 -25.51
C MET A 143 -5.69 -38.76 -24.82
N GLN A 144 -4.76 -38.87 -23.88
CA GLN A 144 -4.21 -37.70 -23.19
C GLN A 144 -3.25 -36.89 -24.09
N THR A 145 -2.78 -37.47 -25.20
CA THR A 145 -1.78 -36.87 -26.11
C THR A 145 -2.31 -36.75 -27.55
N ASP A 146 -3.12 -37.71 -28.00
CA ASP A 146 -3.63 -37.84 -29.37
C ASP A 146 -5.09 -37.39 -29.49
N ALA A 147 -5.42 -36.76 -30.62
CA ALA A 147 -6.74 -36.17 -30.88
C ALA A 147 -7.84 -37.18 -31.27
N GLY A 148 -7.54 -38.48 -31.42
CA GLY A 148 -8.51 -39.47 -31.86
C GLY A 148 -8.14 -40.90 -31.48
N VAL A 149 -9.12 -41.67 -31.03
CA VAL A 149 -8.94 -43.06 -30.57
C VAL A 149 -10.08 -43.94 -31.09
N ILE A 150 -9.73 -45.15 -31.55
CA ILE A 150 -10.67 -46.17 -32.02
C ILE A 150 -10.89 -47.18 -30.89
N ILE A 151 -12.15 -47.42 -30.53
CA ILE A 151 -12.55 -48.30 -29.43
C ILE A 151 -13.46 -49.41 -29.99
N PRO A 152 -13.27 -50.69 -29.59
CA PRO A 152 -14.15 -51.80 -30.01
C PRO A 152 -15.59 -51.63 -29.53
N GLU A 153 -16.56 -52.15 -30.29
CA GLU A 153 -17.98 -52.14 -29.91
C GLU A 153 -18.19 -52.81 -28.54
N GLY A 154 -18.86 -52.11 -27.61
CA GLY A 154 -19.13 -52.57 -26.24
C GLY A 154 -18.18 -52.06 -25.16
N MET A 155 -17.08 -51.37 -25.53
CA MET A 155 -16.26 -50.59 -24.59
C MET A 155 -16.63 -49.11 -24.68
N THR A 156 -16.75 -48.44 -23.54
CA THR A 156 -17.05 -47.00 -23.50
C THR A 156 -15.96 -46.26 -22.73
N VAL A 157 -15.62 -45.07 -23.23
CA VAL A 157 -14.75 -44.13 -22.53
C VAL A 157 -15.60 -42.92 -22.14
N GLU A 158 -15.62 -42.63 -20.86
CA GLU A 158 -16.27 -41.44 -20.30
C GLU A 158 -15.20 -40.57 -19.68
N LEU A 159 -15.23 -39.27 -19.93
CA LEU A 159 -14.38 -38.33 -19.21
C LEU A 159 -15.06 -38.04 -17.87
N ILE A 160 -14.36 -38.27 -16.76
CA ILE A 160 -14.85 -37.84 -15.46
C ILE A 160 -14.61 -36.33 -15.39
N GLU A 161 -15.58 -35.58 -15.89
CA GLU A 161 -15.65 -34.15 -15.67
C GLU A 161 -16.09 -33.90 -14.23
N ALA A 162 -15.32 -33.09 -13.51
CA ALA A 162 -15.78 -32.55 -12.24
C ALA A 162 -16.88 -31.53 -12.55
N THR A 163 -18.13 -31.97 -12.68
CA THR A 163 -19.29 -31.10 -12.83
C THR A 163 -19.48 -30.31 -11.53
N ARG A 164 -18.76 -29.19 -11.40
CA ARG A 164 -18.99 -28.22 -10.34
C ARG A 164 -19.23 -26.88 -11.01
N SER A 165 -20.48 -26.47 -11.01
CA SER A 165 -21.01 -25.19 -11.52
C SER A 165 -20.59 -23.97 -10.68
N GLY A 166 -19.53 -24.07 -9.89
CA GLY A 166 -18.96 -22.95 -9.15
C GLY A 166 -17.54 -22.77 -9.62
N ASN A 167 -17.23 -21.58 -10.14
CA ASN A 167 -15.86 -21.14 -10.33
C ASN A 167 -15.15 -21.43 -8.99
N ALA A 168 -14.25 -22.41 -8.97
CA ALA A 168 -13.56 -22.73 -7.74
C ALA A 168 -12.76 -21.48 -7.40
N GLY A 169 -13.17 -20.77 -6.34
CA GLY A 169 -12.73 -19.41 -5.99
C GLY A 169 -11.25 -19.32 -5.58
N HIS A 170 -10.38 -20.02 -6.30
CA HIS A 170 -8.95 -20.12 -6.11
C HIS A 170 -8.29 -18.77 -6.39
N HIS A 171 -8.82 -18.01 -7.34
CA HIS A 171 -8.30 -16.68 -7.64
C HIS A 171 -8.55 -15.72 -6.46
N GLU A 172 -9.78 -15.68 -5.96
CA GLU A 172 -10.20 -14.90 -4.80
C GLU A 172 -9.47 -15.35 -3.53
N TRP A 173 -9.26 -16.66 -3.37
CA TRP A 173 -8.42 -17.21 -2.30
C TRP A 173 -6.97 -16.71 -2.39
N MET A 174 -6.37 -16.70 -3.58
CA MET A 174 -5.00 -16.16 -3.74
C MET A 174 -4.97 -14.66 -3.45
N GLN A 175 -5.93 -13.90 -3.99
CA GLN A 175 -6.04 -12.46 -3.76
C GLN A 175 -6.21 -12.12 -2.28
N TYR A 176 -7.03 -12.87 -1.54
CA TYR A 176 -7.20 -12.69 -0.10
C TYR A 176 -5.87 -12.80 0.65
N TRP A 177 -5.09 -13.84 0.36
CA TRP A 177 -3.79 -14.04 1.01
C TRP A 177 -2.74 -13.04 0.52
N ASP A 178 -2.79 -12.59 -0.73
CA ASP A 178 -1.94 -11.52 -1.22
C ASP A 178 -2.25 -10.19 -0.54
N GLY A 179 -3.53 -9.86 -0.38
CA GLY A 179 -3.96 -8.71 0.40
C GLY A 179 -3.51 -8.80 1.86
N ALA A 180 -3.60 -9.97 2.50
CA ALA A 180 -3.10 -10.16 3.86
C ALA A 180 -1.59 -9.94 3.97
N ILE A 181 -0.80 -10.42 3.00
CA ILE A 181 0.65 -10.22 2.94
C ILE A 181 0.96 -8.72 2.74
N ALA A 182 0.29 -8.07 1.80
CA ALA A 182 0.49 -6.66 1.49
C ALA A 182 0.12 -5.75 2.67
N LYS A 183 -1.01 -6.00 3.36
CA LYS A 183 -1.38 -5.28 4.60
C LYS A 183 -0.32 -5.46 5.70
N THR A 184 0.24 -6.66 5.83
CA THR A 184 1.25 -6.94 6.87
C THR A 184 2.58 -6.23 6.57
N VAL A 185 2.98 -6.13 5.31
CA VAL A 185 4.30 -5.58 4.93
C VAL A 185 4.24 -4.06 4.67
N LEU A 186 3.20 -3.60 3.99
CA LEU A 186 3.06 -2.23 3.50
C LEU A 186 1.98 -1.44 4.24
N GLY A 187 1.16 -2.09 5.08
CA GLY A 187 0.00 -1.47 5.71
C GLY A 187 -1.24 -1.37 4.79
N GLN A 188 -1.12 -1.72 3.51
CA GLN A 188 -2.17 -1.49 2.50
C GLN A 188 -2.16 -2.49 1.34
N THR A 189 -3.24 -2.48 0.55
CA THR A 189 -3.40 -3.35 -0.65
C THR A 189 -3.68 -2.57 -1.94
N MET A 190 -4.44 -1.47 -1.86
CA MET A 190 -5.11 -0.91 -3.04
C MET A 190 -4.18 -0.27 -4.07
N THR A 191 -3.11 0.43 -3.66
CA THR A 191 -2.19 1.10 -4.62
C THR A 191 -1.41 0.15 -5.51
N THR A 192 -1.34 -1.14 -5.16
CA THR A 192 -0.60 -2.14 -5.95
C THR A 192 -1.52 -2.89 -6.92
N ASP A 193 -2.79 -3.08 -6.55
CA ASP A 193 -3.70 -3.97 -7.29
C ASP A 193 -4.78 -3.24 -8.09
N ASN A 194 -5.23 -2.04 -7.67
CA ASN A 194 -6.30 -1.29 -8.33
C ASN A 194 -5.90 0.17 -8.56
N GLY A 195 -6.19 0.72 -9.75
CA GLY A 195 -6.03 2.14 -10.05
C GLY A 195 -6.92 2.98 -9.13
N SER A 196 -6.36 3.46 -8.01
CA SER A 196 -7.11 4.22 -7.01
C SER A 196 -7.25 5.68 -7.41
N SER A 197 -8.27 6.35 -6.87
CA SER A 197 -8.38 7.82 -6.96
C SER A 197 -7.15 8.49 -6.31
N LEU A 198 -6.84 9.71 -6.75
CA LEU A 198 -5.69 10.49 -6.25
C LEU A 198 -5.72 10.64 -4.72
N ALA A 199 -6.90 10.88 -4.14
CA ALA A 199 -7.09 11.06 -2.70
C ALA A 199 -6.77 9.77 -1.91
N GLN A 200 -7.20 8.61 -2.41
CA GLN A 200 -6.87 7.33 -1.78
C GLN A 200 -5.37 7.03 -1.89
N ALA A 201 -4.75 7.30 -3.05
CA ALA A 201 -3.32 7.12 -3.23
C ALA A 201 -2.49 7.96 -2.24
N GLN A 202 -2.94 9.18 -1.92
CA GLN A 202 -2.29 10.04 -0.92
C GLN A 202 -2.33 9.45 0.50
N VAL A 203 -3.51 9.00 0.95
CA VAL A 203 -3.65 8.32 2.26
C VAL A 203 -2.75 7.09 2.34
N HIS A 204 -2.68 6.35 1.24
CA HIS A 204 -1.84 5.18 1.11
C HIS A 204 -0.32 5.48 1.16
N MET A 205 0.11 6.60 0.58
CA MET A 205 1.49 7.05 0.70
C MET A 205 1.83 7.44 2.14
N GLN A 206 0.91 8.11 2.84
CA GLN A 206 1.08 8.50 4.24
C GLN A 206 1.30 7.28 5.16
N VAL A 207 0.50 6.21 5.02
CA VAL A 207 0.69 4.97 5.81
C VAL A 207 2.07 4.36 5.56
N ARG A 208 2.52 4.35 4.30
CA ARG A 208 3.84 3.82 3.96
C ARG A 208 4.97 4.68 4.55
N GLU A 209 4.78 5.98 4.61
CA GLU A 209 5.72 6.92 5.22
C GLU A 209 5.79 6.72 6.73
N ASP A 210 4.66 6.53 7.41
CA ASP A 210 4.61 6.21 8.85
C ASP A 210 5.40 4.94 9.19
N PHE A 211 5.24 3.89 8.39
CA PHE A 211 6.04 2.66 8.53
C PHE A 211 7.53 2.92 8.31
N THR A 212 7.88 3.73 7.31
CA THR A 212 9.27 4.08 7.00
C THR A 212 9.91 4.90 8.13
N ALA A 213 9.17 5.86 8.69
CA ALA A 213 9.59 6.66 9.83
C ALA A 213 9.80 5.80 11.08
N SER A 214 8.84 4.92 11.38
CA SER A 214 8.93 3.98 12.51
C SER A 214 10.16 3.06 12.41
N ASP A 215 10.41 2.48 11.24
CA ASP A 215 11.60 1.64 10.99
C ASP A 215 12.90 2.45 11.11
N ALA A 216 12.91 3.69 10.63
CA ALA A 216 14.05 4.57 10.75
C ALA A 216 14.36 4.91 12.21
N ASP A 217 13.35 5.22 13.01
CA ASP A 217 13.47 5.52 14.44
C ASP A 217 13.99 4.32 15.22
N LEU A 218 13.47 3.11 14.96
CA LEU A 218 13.94 1.87 15.60
C LEU A 218 15.44 1.63 15.34
N ILE A 219 15.89 1.80 14.10
CA ILE A 219 17.30 1.62 13.73
C ILE A 219 18.16 2.71 14.38
N CYS A 220 17.69 3.96 14.35
CA CYS A 220 18.43 5.09 14.89
C CYS A 220 18.54 5.03 16.42
N ALA A 221 17.47 4.66 17.12
CA ALA A 221 17.47 4.43 18.56
C ALA A 221 18.45 3.32 18.95
N SER A 222 18.46 2.21 18.20
CA SER A 222 19.41 1.12 18.40
C SER A 222 20.87 1.55 18.18
N ALA A 223 21.13 2.37 17.15
CA ALA A 223 22.45 2.95 16.91
C ALA A 223 22.89 3.89 18.04
N CYS A 224 21.99 4.78 18.48
CA CYS A 224 22.22 5.74 19.58
C CYS A 224 22.56 5.03 20.89
N GLY A 225 21.83 3.95 21.22
CA GLY A 225 22.05 3.15 22.42
C GLY A 225 23.31 2.27 22.38
N SER A 226 23.96 2.12 21.21
CA SER A 226 25.11 1.24 21.02
C SER A 226 26.35 2.03 20.60
N TRP A 227 26.73 1.95 19.33
CA TRP A 227 28.02 2.42 18.83
C TRP A 227 28.17 3.94 18.85
N VAL A 228 27.07 4.70 18.72
CA VAL A 228 27.12 6.17 18.85
C VAL A 228 27.50 6.54 20.28
N ARG A 229 26.87 5.90 21.28
CA ARG A 229 27.22 6.06 22.69
C ARG A 229 28.68 5.66 22.95
N TRP A 230 29.14 4.52 22.42
CA TRP A 230 30.54 4.08 22.61
C TRP A 230 31.56 5.05 22.01
N LEU A 231 31.24 5.65 20.86
CA LEU A 231 32.07 6.65 20.20
C LEU A 231 32.19 7.92 21.05
N VAL A 232 31.07 8.41 21.60
CA VAL A 232 31.05 9.60 22.46
C VAL A 232 31.75 9.34 23.78
N GLU A 233 31.46 8.23 24.45
CA GLU A 233 32.11 7.88 25.72
C GLU A 233 33.64 7.79 25.59
N TYR A 234 34.14 7.34 24.43
CA TYR A 234 35.57 7.25 24.20
C TYR A 234 36.21 8.62 23.88
N ASN A 235 35.62 9.39 22.96
CA ASN A 235 36.22 10.64 22.49
C ASN A 235 35.95 11.83 23.41
N LEU A 236 34.78 11.86 24.06
CA LEU A 236 34.24 12.98 24.82
C LEU A 236 33.61 12.46 26.13
N PRO A 237 34.41 12.00 27.10
CA PRO A 237 33.90 11.43 28.34
C PRO A 237 33.07 12.47 29.11
N GLY A 238 31.84 12.08 29.49
CA GLY A 238 30.91 12.95 30.22
C GLY A 238 30.01 13.84 29.33
N ALA A 239 30.22 13.85 28.00
CA ALA A 239 29.31 14.54 27.09
C ALA A 239 27.98 13.80 26.91
N ALA A 240 26.92 14.54 26.63
CA ALA A 240 25.62 13.96 26.28
C ALA A 240 25.70 13.24 24.93
N VAL A 241 25.11 12.05 24.85
CA VAL A 241 25.04 11.28 23.59
C VAL A 241 24.10 12.00 22.62
N PRO A 242 24.53 12.32 21.39
CA PRO A 242 23.68 12.97 20.41
C PRO A 242 22.58 12.01 19.96
N ARG A 243 21.40 12.57 19.65
CA ARG A 243 20.32 11.83 18.98
C ARG A 243 20.56 11.87 17.48
N VAL A 244 20.79 10.70 16.91
CA VAL A 244 20.78 10.50 15.46
C VAL A 244 19.35 10.12 15.08
N TRP A 245 18.82 10.75 14.04
CA TRP A 245 17.53 10.43 13.43
C TRP A 245 17.66 10.60 11.92
N ARG A 246 16.72 10.03 11.16
CA ARG A 246 16.64 10.22 9.71
C ARG A 246 15.43 11.08 9.41
N GLU A 247 15.65 12.08 8.56
CA GLU A 247 14.56 12.87 8.01
C GLU A 247 13.83 12.01 6.97
N THR A 248 12.64 11.53 7.36
CA THR A 248 11.76 10.71 6.52
C THR A 248 10.54 11.48 6.02
N GLU A 249 10.40 12.76 6.40
CA GLU A 249 9.33 13.62 5.89
C GLU A 249 9.45 13.77 4.36
N VAL A 250 8.32 13.58 3.68
CA VAL A 250 8.22 13.93 2.27
C VAL A 250 8.38 15.44 2.15
N GLN A 251 9.33 15.85 1.32
CA GLN A 251 9.48 17.25 0.96
C GLN A 251 8.13 17.76 0.46
N GLU A 252 7.53 18.70 1.20
CA GLU A 252 6.27 19.35 0.84
C GLU A 252 6.33 19.78 -0.63
N ASP A 253 5.28 19.52 -1.41
CA ASP A 253 5.23 19.95 -2.80
C ASP A 253 5.50 21.46 -2.84
N LEU A 254 6.53 21.85 -3.61
CA LEU A 254 6.94 23.25 -3.76
C LEU A 254 5.77 24.11 -4.23
N LYS A 255 4.82 23.53 -4.96
CA LYS A 255 3.59 24.20 -5.39
C LYS A 255 2.65 24.51 -4.23
N THR A 256 2.30 23.52 -3.41
CA THR A 256 1.44 23.70 -2.24
C THR A 256 2.06 24.69 -1.24
N ARG A 257 3.39 24.63 -1.11
CA ARG A 257 4.14 25.58 -0.29
C ARG A 257 4.07 27.01 -0.84
N ALA A 258 4.24 27.20 -2.15
CA ALA A 258 4.08 28.50 -2.79
C ALA A 258 2.65 29.07 -2.68
N GLU A 259 1.64 28.21 -2.78
CA GLU A 259 0.22 28.56 -2.59
C GLU A 259 -0.05 29.02 -1.14
N ARG A 260 0.47 28.30 -0.14
CA ARG A 260 0.41 28.70 1.27
C ARG A 260 1.11 30.03 1.51
N ASP A 261 2.30 30.21 0.96
CA ASP A 261 3.09 31.43 1.11
C ASP A 261 2.36 32.64 0.48
N THR A 262 1.62 32.42 -0.61
CA THR A 262 0.71 33.42 -1.22
C THR A 262 -0.49 33.72 -0.32
N ALA A 263 -1.11 32.70 0.27
CA ALA A 263 -2.23 32.88 1.21
C ALA A 263 -1.82 33.64 2.48
N LEU A 264 -0.63 33.34 3.03
CA LEU A 264 -0.03 34.06 4.16
C LEU A 264 0.16 35.55 3.84
N ARG A 265 0.60 35.87 2.62
CA ARG A 265 0.68 37.25 2.15
C ARG A 265 -0.70 37.92 2.06
N GLY A 266 -1.72 37.18 1.63
CA GLY A 266 -3.11 37.64 1.57
C GLY A 266 -3.70 38.04 2.94
N ILE A 267 -3.29 37.36 4.01
CA ILE A 267 -3.68 37.69 5.39
C ILE A 267 -2.72 38.68 6.09
N GLY A 268 -1.76 39.26 5.35
CA GLY A 268 -0.87 40.32 5.82
C GLY A 268 0.45 39.86 6.45
N TYR A 269 0.79 38.57 6.37
CA TYR A 269 2.07 38.04 6.87
C TYR A 269 3.07 37.86 5.72
N ARG A 270 4.33 38.30 5.91
CA ARG A 270 5.42 38.11 4.94
C ARG A 270 6.47 37.14 5.51
N ILE A 271 6.98 36.24 4.67
CA ILE A 271 8.08 35.36 5.05
C ILE A 271 9.36 36.20 5.23
N THR A 272 10.12 35.90 6.28
CA THR A 272 11.39 36.60 6.55
C THR A 272 12.48 36.15 5.57
N PRO A 273 13.42 37.02 5.18
CA PRO A 273 14.52 36.65 4.30
C PRO A 273 15.36 35.46 4.82
N GLU A 274 15.52 35.35 6.14
CA GLU A 274 16.21 34.22 6.78
C GLU A 274 15.46 32.89 6.62
N ALA A 275 14.12 32.93 6.69
CA ALA A 275 13.29 31.76 6.45
C ALA A 275 13.29 31.37 4.96
N VAL A 276 13.28 32.34 4.04
CA VAL A 276 13.44 32.06 2.59
C VAL A 276 14.76 31.35 2.32
N LYS A 277 15.87 31.86 2.88
CA LYS A 277 17.20 31.27 2.71
C LYS A 277 17.30 29.84 3.25
N ARG A 278 16.69 29.59 4.42
CA ARG A 278 16.62 28.23 5.00
C ARG A 278 15.79 27.27 4.15
N VAL A 279 14.71 27.76 3.53
CA VAL A 279 13.72 26.93 2.84
C VAL A 279 14.05 26.70 1.37
N TYR A 280 14.49 27.75 0.65
CA TYR A 280 14.74 27.73 -0.79
C TYR A 280 16.24 27.79 -1.16
N GLY A 281 17.12 28.02 -0.18
CA GLY A 281 18.57 28.08 -0.38
C GLY A 281 19.09 29.49 -0.68
N ASP A 282 20.35 29.55 -1.11
CA ASP A 282 21.11 30.80 -1.25
C ASP A 282 20.94 31.46 -2.64
N ASP A 283 20.15 30.86 -3.53
CA ASP A 283 20.04 31.24 -4.94
C ASP A 283 19.06 32.40 -5.21
N TYR A 284 18.46 32.99 -4.17
CA TYR A 284 17.39 33.99 -4.29
C TYR A 284 17.71 35.28 -3.51
N GLU A 285 17.52 36.44 -4.15
CA GLU A 285 17.67 37.77 -3.53
C GLU A 285 16.30 38.39 -3.19
N PRO A 286 16.17 39.12 -2.06
CA PRO A 286 14.93 39.80 -1.72
C PRO A 286 14.65 40.93 -2.72
N VAL A 287 13.43 40.97 -3.27
CA VAL A 287 12.97 42.14 -4.01
C VAL A 287 12.81 43.29 -3.01
N THR A 288 13.66 44.31 -3.13
CA THR A 288 13.57 45.53 -2.32
C THR A 288 12.41 46.39 -2.82
N ASP A 289 11.28 46.36 -2.11
CA ASP A 289 10.22 47.36 -2.28
C ASP A 289 10.62 48.66 -1.57
N GLU A 290 11.36 49.55 -2.24
CA GLU A 290 11.25 50.98 -1.91
C GLU A 290 9.93 51.50 -2.47
N GLY A 291 8.85 51.36 -1.70
CA GLY A 291 7.55 51.91 -2.10
C GLY A 291 6.37 51.28 -1.39
N ASN A 292 6.21 51.54 -0.10
CA ASN A 292 4.92 51.30 0.56
C ASN A 292 3.95 52.40 0.12
N GLY A 293 2.86 52.05 -0.57
CA GLY A 293 1.87 53.05 -1.00
C GLY A 293 0.59 52.46 -1.59
N VAL A 294 -0.43 52.36 -0.72
CA VAL A 294 -1.89 52.34 -0.99
C VAL A 294 -2.54 50.94 -1.12
N PRO A 295 -3.50 50.59 -0.23
CA PRO A 295 -4.41 49.47 -0.43
C PRO A 295 -5.49 49.85 -1.46
N PRO A 296 -5.93 48.97 -2.38
CA PRO A 296 -7.08 49.29 -3.20
C PRO A 296 -8.32 49.30 -2.31
N SER A 297 -8.83 50.52 -2.12
CA SER A 297 -10.09 50.80 -1.45
C SER A 297 -11.23 50.18 -2.27
N THR A 298 -12.19 49.57 -1.58
CA THR A 298 -13.48 49.19 -2.15
C THR A 298 -14.16 50.41 -2.79
N PRO A 299 -14.85 50.22 -3.93
CA PRO A 299 -16.08 50.96 -4.13
C PRO A 299 -17.25 50.04 -4.47
N SER A 300 -18.37 50.32 -3.81
CA SER A 300 -19.71 49.80 -4.02
C SER A 300 -20.20 50.01 -5.47
N THR A 301 -20.95 49.04 -6.00
CA THR A 301 -21.87 49.20 -7.16
C THR A 301 -23.05 50.14 -6.77
N PRO A 302 -23.78 50.80 -7.71
CA PRO A 302 -24.51 50.11 -8.78
C PRO A 302 -24.65 50.84 -10.16
N SER A 303 -25.14 50.07 -11.15
CA SER A 303 -26.09 50.46 -12.23
C SER A 303 -25.61 50.82 -13.66
N THR A 304 -25.88 49.85 -14.56
CA THR A 304 -26.54 49.91 -15.90
C THR A 304 -25.84 50.31 -17.22
N SER A 305 -26.05 49.39 -18.19
CA SER A 305 -26.35 49.52 -19.64
C SER A 305 -25.24 49.65 -20.71
N SER A 306 -25.07 48.52 -21.43
CA SER A 306 -25.06 48.31 -22.91
C SER A 306 -24.09 49.06 -23.85
N THR A 307 -23.33 48.30 -24.66
CA THR A 307 -23.37 48.22 -26.16
C THR A 307 -21.98 47.87 -26.77
N THR A 308 -21.89 46.77 -27.55
CA THR A 308 -20.83 46.35 -28.51
C THR A 308 -20.84 47.26 -29.77
N PRO A 309 -19.89 47.31 -30.76
CA PRO A 309 -18.80 46.36 -31.10
C PRO A 309 -17.46 46.94 -31.67
N ALA A 310 -16.49 46.03 -31.93
CA ALA A 310 -15.36 46.07 -32.91
C ALA A 310 -14.23 47.11 -32.68
N ASP A 311 -12.95 46.94 -33.04
CA ASP A 311 -12.16 45.96 -33.82
C ASP A 311 -10.65 46.11 -33.40
N GLY A 312 -9.81 45.08 -33.59
CA GLY A 312 -8.43 44.92 -33.03
C GLY A 312 -7.29 45.73 -33.69
N PRO A 313 -6.00 45.26 -33.74
CA PRO A 313 -5.38 44.02 -33.20
C PRO A 313 -4.01 44.21 -32.49
N GLU A 314 -3.58 43.30 -31.60
CA GLU A 314 -2.18 42.76 -31.57
C GLU A 314 -1.98 41.64 -30.52
N PHE A 315 -1.64 40.44 -31.04
CA PHE A 315 -0.81 39.36 -30.50
C PHE A 315 -0.92 38.95 -29.00
N SER A 316 -1.63 37.85 -28.73
CA SER A 316 -1.48 37.02 -27.52
C SER A 316 -1.40 35.55 -27.91
N GLU A 317 -0.34 34.88 -27.49
CA GLU A 317 -0.18 33.43 -27.54
C GLU A 317 -1.01 32.82 -26.40
N SER A 318 -2.24 32.41 -26.70
CA SER A 318 -3.10 31.69 -25.75
C SER A 318 -2.69 30.22 -25.69
N GLY A 319 -2.04 29.86 -24.59
CA GLY A 319 -1.86 28.47 -24.15
C GLY A 319 -3.21 27.81 -23.93
N GLN A 320 -3.54 26.89 -24.82
CA GLN A 320 -4.69 26.00 -24.70
C GLN A 320 -4.48 25.13 -23.44
N PRO A 321 -5.43 25.12 -22.48
CA PRO A 321 -5.41 24.09 -21.45
C PRO A 321 -5.58 22.72 -22.12
N PRO A 322 -4.94 21.65 -21.62
CA PRO A 322 -5.20 20.31 -22.13
C PRO A 322 -6.70 20.03 -22.02
N ALA A 323 -7.29 19.47 -23.07
CA ALA A 323 -8.69 19.10 -23.10
C ALA A 323 -9.03 18.25 -21.86
N PRO A 324 -10.14 18.52 -21.15
CA PRO A 324 -10.58 17.67 -20.05
C PRO A 324 -10.85 16.25 -20.57
N PHE A 325 -10.58 15.24 -19.75
CA PHE A 325 -10.97 13.87 -20.08
C PHE A 325 -12.50 13.81 -20.23
N PRO A 326 -13.04 13.15 -21.28
CA PRO A 326 -14.49 13.10 -21.53
C PRO A 326 -15.27 12.49 -20.35
N ASP A 327 -14.61 11.64 -19.55
CA ASP A 327 -15.20 11.04 -18.36
C ASP A 327 -15.33 12.05 -17.20
N GLN A 328 -14.41 13.02 -17.12
CA GLN A 328 -14.43 14.11 -16.14
C GLN A 328 -15.54 15.12 -16.47
N GLU A 329 -15.73 15.46 -17.75
CA GLU A 329 -16.86 16.31 -18.19
C GLU A 329 -18.21 15.63 -17.97
N ALA A 330 -18.31 14.31 -18.15
CA ALA A 330 -19.54 13.56 -17.89
C ALA A 330 -19.90 13.54 -16.40
N LEU A 331 -18.89 13.44 -15.52
CA LEU A 331 -19.04 13.50 -14.07
C LEU A 331 -19.39 14.91 -13.59
N ASP A 332 -18.71 15.94 -14.11
CA ASP A 332 -18.95 17.34 -13.76
C ASP A 332 -20.33 17.81 -14.27
N GLN A 333 -20.78 17.36 -15.45
CA GLN A 333 -22.16 17.60 -15.93
C GLN A 333 -23.21 16.85 -15.13
N ALA A 334 -22.91 15.64 -14.64
CA ALA A 334 -23.80 14.91 -13.74
C ALA A 334 -23.90 15.60 -12.36
N LEU A 335 -22.81 16.18 -11.86
CA LEU A 335 -22.74 16.97 -10.62
C LEU A 335 -23.43 18.33 -10.76
N ASP A 336 -23.25 19.04 -11.87
CA ASP A 336 -23.91 20.33 -12.14
C ASP A 336 -25.41 20.14 -12.43
N GLY A 337 -25.80 19.01 -13.02
CA GLY A 337 -27.20 18.60 -13.20
C GLY A 337 -27.93 18.28 -11.90
N LEU A 338 -27.20 18.12 -10.79
CA LEU A 338 -27.73 17.90 -9.43
C LEU A 338 -27.83 19.21 -8.62
N SER A 339 -27.61 20.36 -9.25
CA SER A 339 -27.72 21.67 -8.59
C SER A 339 -29.15 21.92 -8.05
N ARG A 340 -29.15 22.56 -6.88
CA ARG A 340 -30.21 22.61 -5.84
C ARG A 340 -31.55 23.26 -6.22
N GLU A 341 -31.86 23.52 -7.48
CA GLU A 341 -33.05 24.31 -7.90
C GLU A 341 -34.06 23.59 -8.82
N THR A 342 -33.87 22.30 -9.15
CA THR A 342 -34.87 21.51 -9.91
C THR A 342 -35.24 20.16 -9.29
N LEU A 343 -35.23 20.05 -7.97
CA LEU A 343 -35.92 18.94 -7.28
C LEU A 343 -37.38 19.32 -7.03
N ASP A 344 -38.09 19.56 -8.13
CA ASP A 344 -39.52 19.81 -8.12
C ASP A 344 -40.28 18.50 -7.87
N ALA A 345 -41.49 18.60 -7.30
CA ALA A 345 -42.28 17.57 -6.61
C ALA A 345 -42.32 16.14 -7.22
N GLN A 346 -42.01 15.96 -8.51
CA GLN A 346 -41.90 14.67 -9.18
C GLN A 346 -40.71 13.82 -8.70
N THR A 347 -39.56 14.42 -8.41
CA THR A 347 -38.39 13.66 -7.92
C THR A 347 -38.58 13.21 -6.48
N ARG A 348 -39.26 14.04 -5.67
CA ARG A 348 -39.70 13.67 -4.32
C ARG A 348 -40.68 12.49 -4.39
N ALA A 349 -41.65 12.51 -5.30
CA ALA A 349 -42.61 11.41 -5.46
C ALA A 349 -41.98 10.08 -5.93
N LEU A 350 -40.87 10.14 -6.69
CA LEU A 350 -40.13 8.95 -7.13
C LEU A 350 -39.23 8.36 -6.02
N LEU A 351 -38.71 9.20 -5.14
CA LEU A 351 -37.81 8.79 -4.04
C LEU A 351 -38.56 8.46 -2.75
N GLU A 352 -39.80 8.93 -2.59
CA GLU A 352 -40.67 8.66 -1.43
C GLU A 352 -40.78 7.16 -1.05
N PRO A 353 -40.93 6.20 -1.99
CA PRO A 353 -41.05 4.79 -1.64
C PRO A 353 -39.74 4.22 -1.09
N VAL A 354 -38.60 4.70 -1.61
CA VAL A 354 -37.26 4.25 -1.19
C VAL A 354 -36.92 4.82 0.18
N MET A 355 -37.25 6.09 0.42
CA MET A 355 -37.07 6.75 1.72
C MET A 355 -37.92 6.09 2.81
N ARG A 356 -39.19 5.74 2.52
CA ARG A 356 -40.02 4.98 3.46
C ARG A 356 -39.48 3.59 3.76
N ALA A 357 -39.00 2.88 2.73
CA ALA A 357 -38.40 1.56 2.94
C ALA A 357 -37.13 1.65 3.80
N LEU A 358 -36.37 2.74 3.71
CA LEU A 358 -35.21 3.00 4.56
C LEU A 358 -35.62 3.29 6.02
N GLU A 359 -36.66 4.10 6.24
CA GLU A 359 -37.21 4.37 7.58
C GLU A 359 -37.80 3.10 8.22
N ASP A 360 -38.51 2.27 7.45
CA ASP A 360 -39.08 1.00 7.93
C ASP A 360 -38.00 -0.06 8.24
N ALA A 361 -36.88 -0.04 7.53
CA ALA A 361 -35.76 -0.95 7.77
C ALA A 361 -34.87 -0.53 8.97
N GLY A 362 -34.85 0.76 9.31
CA GLY A 362 -34.03 1.29 10.41
C GLY A 362 -32.54 0.96 10.25
N ASP A 363 -31.87 0.58 11.35
CA ASP A 363 -30.45 0.20 11.37
C ASP A 363 -30.17 -1.24 10.86
N ASP A 364 -31.14 -1.90 10.19
CA ASP A 364 -30.95 -3.24 9.62
C ASP A 364 -30.73 -3.19 8.09
N PRO A 365 -29.46 -3.11 7.63
CA PRO A 365 -29.14 -3.02 6.21
C PRO A 365 -29.48 -4.28 5.41
N VAL A 366 -29.61 -5.44 6.07
CA VAL A 366 -29.96 -6.70 5.37
C VAL A 366 -31.44 -6.70 4.96
N ALA A 367 -32.32 -6.13 5.79
CA ALA A 367 -33.73 -5.98 5.49
C ALA A 367 -33.96 -5.05 4.29
N PHE A 368 -33.23 -3.94 4.23
CA PHE A 368 -33.35 -2.98 3.12
C PHE A 368 -32.77 -3.53 1.80
N LEU A 369 -31.65 -4.26 1.85
CA LEU A 369 -31.11 -4.96 0.68
C LEU A 369 -32.09 -6.01 0.12
N GLY A 370 -32.81 -6.72 0.99
CA GLY A 370 -33.88 -7.63 0.59
C GLY A 370 -35.02 -6.91 -0.16
N TRP A 371 -35.44 -5.75 0.34
CA TRP A 371 -36.46 -4.92 -0.31
C TRP A 371 -36.01 -4.38 -1.68
N LEU A 372 -34.76 -3.94 -1.78
CA LEU A 372 -34.15 -3.46 -3.02
C LEU A 372 -34.07 -4.57 -4.08
N ALA A 373 -33.67 -5.78 -3.69
CA ALA A 373 -33.60 -6.94 -4.58
C ALA A 373 -34.97 -7.36 -5.12
N GLU A 374 -36.04 -7.21 -4.33
CA GLU A 374 -37.42 -7.49 -4.76
C GLU A 374 -37.97 -6.45 -5.74
N HIS A 375 -37.64 -5.17 -5.56
CA HIS A 375 -38.21 -4.06 -6.35
C HIS A 375 -37.36 -3.65 -7.56
N TYR A 376 -36.06 -3.99 -7.56
CA TYR A 376 -35.14 -3.74 -8.68
C TYR A 376 -34.40 -5.02 -9.12
N PRO A 377 -35.11 -6.06 -9.58
CA PRO A 377 -34.55 -7.39 -9.84
C PRO A 377 -33.58 -7.49 -11.04
N ALA A 378 -33.37 -6.38 -11.77
CA ALA A 378 -32.53 -6.34 -12.97
C ALA A 378 -31.06 -5.97 -12.69
N GLN A 379 -30.69 -5.67 -11.43
CA GLN A 379 -29.33 -5.29 -11.05
C GLN A 379 -28.62 -6.40 -10.28
N GLY A 380 -27.31 -6.56 -10.51
CA GLY A 380 -26.50 -7.55 -9.82
C GLY A 380 -26.32 -7.21 -8.33
N PRO A 381 -26.01 -8.19 -7.47
CA PRO A 381 -25.83 -7.96 -6.04
C PRO A 381 -24.74 -6.91 -5.72
N ASP A 382 -23.65 -6.88 -6.50
CA ASP A 382 -22.58 -5.89 -6.32
C ASP A 382 -23.03 -4.47 -6.72
N ASP A 383 -23.91 -4.35 -7.74
CA ASP A 383 -24.45 -3.06 -8.18
C ASP A 383 -25.43 -2.48 -7.13
N LEU A 384 -26.18 -3.36 -6.44
CA LEU A 384 -27.10 -2.98 -5.37
C LEU A 384 -26.36 -2.52 -4.11
N ASP A 385 -25.24 -3.14 -3.75
CA ASP A 385 -24.39 -2.74 -2.62
C ASP A 385 -23.73 -1.37 -2.86
N ASP A 386 -23.26 -1.11 -4.09
CA ASP A 386 -22.65 0.18 -4.44
C ASP A 386 -23.72 1.30 -4.50
N LEU A 387 -24.92 0.98 -5.00
CA LEU A 387 -26.06 1.89 -5.01
C LEU A 387 -26.52 2.21 -3.57
N LEU A 388 -26.57 1.22 -2.68
CA LEU A 388 -26.88 1.41 -1.26
C LEU A 388 -25.87 2.35 -0.59
N THR A 389 -24.57 2.13 -0.82
CA THR A 389 -23.50 2.93 -0.24
C THR A 389 -23.61 4.39 -0.67
N ARG A 390 -23.94 4.63 -1.95
CA ARG A 390 -24.17 5.98 -2.49
C ARG A 390 -25.43 6.62 -1.91
N LEU A 391 -26.52 5.86 -1.75
CA LEU A 391 -27.77 6.38 -1.18
C LEU A 391 -27.61 6.75 0.30
N LEU A 392 -26.94 5.91 1.09
CA LEU A 392 -26.64 6.21 2.49
C LEU A 392 -25.80 7.48 2.61
N PHE A 393 -24.74 7.61 1.81
CA PHE A 393 -23.89 8.80 1.78
C PHE A 393 -24.67 10.07 1.38
N VAL A 394 -25.52 9.99 0.35
CA VAL A 394 -26.38 11.12 -0.05
C VAL A 394 -27.39 11.46 1.04
N SER A 395 -27.95 10.46 1.74
CA SER A 395 -28.90 10.67 2.84
C SER A 395 -28.24 11.35 4.05
N GLU A 396 -26.99 11.02 4.36
CA GLU A 396 -26.20 11.63 5.43
C GLU A 396 -25.91 13.10 5.11
N LEU A 397 -25.51 13.38 3.86
CA LEU A 397 -25.26 14.73 3.35
C LEU A 397 -26.53 15.59 3.28
N TRP A 398 -27.68 14.98 2.98
CA TRP A 398 -28.98 15.64 3.01
C TRP A 398 -29.49 15.87 4.42
N GLY A 399 -29.21 14.95 5.36
CA GLY A 399 -29.53 15.07 6.77
C GLY A 399 -28.79 16.23 7.45
N GLU A 400 -27.51 16.42 7.14
CA GLU A 400 -26.73 17.57 7.62
C GLU A 400 -27.15 18.90 6.97
N GLY A 401 -27.76 18.87 5.79
CA GLY A 401 -28.23 20.06 5.08
C GLY A 401 -29.58 20.61 5.53
N ASN A 402 -30.36 19.83 6.28
CA ASN A 402 -31.71 20.18 6.75
C ASN A 402 -31.86 20.24 8.29
N ALA A 403 -30.76 20.11 9.04
CA ALA A 403 -30.71 20.23 10.50
C ALA A 403 -30.46 21.67 10.99
#